data_AF-A0A920H3A0-F1
#
_entry.id   AF-A0A920H3A0-F1
#
_cell.length_a   1.000
_cell.length_b   1.000
_cell.length_c   1.000
_cell.angle_alpha   90.00
_cell.angle_beta   90.00
_cell.angle_gamma   90.00
#
_symmetry.space_group_name_H-M   'P 1'
#
loop_
_entity.id
_entity.type
_entity.pdbx_description
1 polymer ?
#
loop_
_entity_poly.entity_id
_entity_poly.type
_entity_poly.pdbx_seq_one_letter_code
_entity_poly.pdbx_strand_id
1 'polypeptide(L)'
;MMDLKLKKIEFLLPTLHFNSNCFWGAFEQAGGLMNLYAKQKTDLVLTENFIVPASWFQSLNAIFIIIFASVIGSFGFGGKIKERILWNI
;
A
#
# COMPACT_ATOMS: atom_id res chain seq x y z
N MET A 1 34.64 11.21 -14.00
CA MET A 1 33.64 11.55 -12.96
C MET A 1 32.21 11.54 -13.52
N MET A 2 32.00 11.93 -14.79
CA MET A 2 30.70 11.85 -15.48
C MET A 2 30.22 10.39 -15.69
N ASP A 3 31.15 9.48 -15.99
CA ASP A 3 30.87 8.09 -16.39
C ASP A 3 30.32 7.24 -15.24
N LEU A 4 30.79 7.51 -14.01
CA LEU A 4 30.31 6.85 -12.78
C LEU A 4 28.87 7.24 -12.43
N LYS A 5 28.45 8.47 -12.75
CA LYS A 5 27.06 8.92 -12.53
C LYS A 5 26.10 8.26 -13.52
N LEU A 6 26.50 8.16 -14.79
CA LEU A 6 25.71 7.49 -15.83
C LEU A 6 25.52 6.00 -15.51
N LYS A 7 26.58 5.30 -15.11
CA LYS A 7 26.51 3.87 -14.74
C LYS A 7 25.61 3.59 -13.53
N LYS A 8 25.55 4.53 -12.59
CA LYS A 8 24.61 4.48 -11.45
C LYS A 8 23.16 4.67 -11.91
N ILE A 9 22.91 5.59 -12.84
CA ILE A 9 21.57 5.85 -13.39
C ILE A 9 21.07 4.66 -14.23
N GLU A 10 21.93 4.07 -15.06
CA GLU A 10 21.61 2.89 -15.88
C GLU A 10 21.21 1.66 -15.04
N PHE A 11 21.76 1.51 -13.83
CA PHE A 11 21.39 0.42 -12.93
C PHE A 11 20.15 0.73 -12.08
N LEU A 12 20.00 1.98 -11.61
CA LEU A 12 18.89 2.38 -10.75
C LEU A 12 17.57 2.55 -11.50
N LEU A 13 17.59 3.02 -12.74
CA LEU A 13 16.34 3.26 -13.47
C LEU A 13 15.57 1.95 -13.74
N PRO A 14 16.15 0.89 -14.33
CA PRO A 14 15.40 -0.34 -14.62
C PRO A 14 14.86 -1.00 -13.36
N THR A 15 15.61 -0.96 -12.25
CA THR A 15 15.17 -1.50 -10.98
C THR A 15 13.98 -0.72 -10.41
N LEU A 16 14.00 0.62 -10.46
CA LEU A 16 12.86 1.44 -10.03
C LEU A 16 11.61 1.21 -10.89
N HIS A 17 11.76 1.15 -12.22
CA HIS A 17 10.64 0.91 -13.14
C HIS A 17 10.04 -0.50 -12.95
N PHE A 18 10.89 -1.52 -12.75
CA PHE A 18 10.41 -2.86 -12.47
C PHE A 18 9.57 -2.93 -11.19
N ASN A 19 10.07 -2.35 -10.09
CA ASN A 19 9.33 -2.30 -8.83
C ASN A 19 8.01 -1.53 -8.98
N SER A 20 8.02 -0.40 -9.67
CA SER A 20 6.82 0.40 -9.93
C SER A 20 5.78 -0.38 -10.75
N ASN A 21 6.19 -1.03 -11.83
CA ASN A 21 5.30 -1.79 -12.70
C ASN A 21 4.72 -3.02 -11.98
N CYS A 22 5.53 -3.74 -11.19
CA CYS A 22 5.04 -4.83 -10.37
C CYS A 22 4.04 -4.34 -9.31
N PHE A 23 4.33 -3.22 -8.65
CA PHE A 23 3.44 -2.62 -7.66
C PHE A 23 2.09 -2.24 -8.29
N TRP A 24 2.10 -1.42 -9.34
CA TRP A 24 0.87 -0.95 -9.97
C TRP A 24 0.12 -2.07 -10.70
N GLY A 25 0.81 -3.01 -11.34
CA GLY A 25 0.18 -4.16 -11.97
C GLY A 25 -0.58 -5.04 -10.98
N ALA A 26 -0.04 -5.26 -9.78
CA ALA A 26 -0.74 -5.97 -8.71
C ALA A 26 -1.86 -5.12 -8.08
N PHE A 27 -1.63 -3.81 -7.89
CA PHE A 27 -2.61 -2.89 -7.31
C PHE A 27 -3.86 -2.74 -8.19
N GLU A 28 -3.70 -2.63 -9.51
CA GLU A 28 -4.81 -2.56 -10.45
C GLU A 28 -5.60 -3.88 -10.51
N GLN A 29 -4.92 -5.02 -10.43
CA GLN A 29 -5.58 -6.33 -10.40
C GLN A 29 -6.43 -6.54 -9.14
N ALA A 30 -6.06 -5.94 -8.01
CA ALA A 30 -6.85 -6.00 -6.78
C ALA A 30 -8.25 -5.36 -6.94
N GLY A 31 -8.41 -4.40 -7.86
CA GLY A 31 -9.71 -3.80 -8.15
C GLY A 31 -10.65 -4.73 -8.93
N GLY A 32 -10.14 -5.43 -9.95
CA GLY A 32 -10.96 -6.27 -10.83
C GLY A 32 -10.98 -7.75 -10.44
N LEU A 33 -9.80 -8.38 -10.47
CA LEU A 33 -9.67 -9.83 -10.29
C LEU A 33 -10.06 -10.28 -8.89
N MET A 34 -9.73 -9.50 -7.86
CA MET A 34 -10.04 -9.87 -6.48
C MET A 34 -11.55 -9.82 -6.18
N ASN A 35 -12.29 -8.93 -6.83
CA ASN A 35 -13.75 -8.89 -6.72
C ASN A 35 -14.40 -10.14 -7.35
N LEU A 36 -13.92 -10.56 -8.53
CA LEU A 36 -14.37 -11.81 -9.16
C LEU A 36 -13.98 -13.04 -8.34
N TYR A 37 -12.77 -13.05 -7.78
CA TYR A 37 -12.30 -14.10 -6.89
C TYR A 37 -13.17 -14.22 -5.64
N ALA A 38 -13.47 -13.10 -4.96
CA ALA A 38 -14.35 -13.08 -3.80
C ALA A 38 -15.76 -13.60 -4.14
N LYS A 39 -16.28 -13.29 -5.33
CA LYS A 39 -17.59 -13.78 -5.77
C LYS A 39 -17.61 -15.30 -6.03
N GLN A 40 -16.52 -15.86 -6.54
CA GLN A 40 -16.49 -17.25 -7.03
C GLN A 40 -15.86 -18.25 -6.07
N LYS A 41 -14.97 -17.78 -5.20
CA LYS A 41 -14.08 -18.62 -4.38
C LYS A 41 -14.16 -18.30 -2.88
N THR A 42 -14.95 -17.31 -2.48
CA THR A 42 -15.19 -16.98 -1.07
C THR A 42 -16.64 -17.26 -0.72
N ASP A 43 -16.87 -17.82 0.46
CA ASP A 43 -18.22 -17.92 1.02
C ASP A 43 -18.64 -16.54 1.54
N LEU A 44 -19.70 -15.99 0.94
CA LEU A 44 -20.22 -14.67 1.24
C LEU A 44 -21.39 -14.71 2.22
N VAL A 45 -21.88 -15.91 2.58
CA VAL A 45 -22.97 -16.07 3.55
C VAL A 45 -22.36 -15.97 4.95
N LEU A 46 -22.55 -14.82 5.59
CA LEU A 46 -22.00 -14.61 6.94
C LEU A 46 -22.96 -15.11 8.03
N THR A 47 -24.26 -15.02 7.78
CA THR A 47 -25.35 -15.56 8.62
C THR A 47 -26.53 -15.96 7.73
N GLU A 48 -27.52 -16.67 8.27
CA GLU A 48 -28.69 -17.18 7.52
C GLU A 48 -29.41 -16.12 6.68
N ASN A 49 -29.40 -14.85 7.11
CA ASN A 49 -30.09 -13.74 6.43
C ASN A 49 -29.14 -12.66 5.88
N PHE A 50 -27.82 -12.86 5.95
CA PHE A 50 -26.86 -11.84 5.53
C PHE A 50 -25.80 -12.39 4.58
N ILE A 51 -25.84 -11.85 3.36
CA ILE A 51 -24.87 -12.14 2.30
C ILE A 51 -24.03 -10.88 2.10
N VAL A 52 -22.72 -10.99 2.31
CA VAL A 52 -21.77 -9.90 2.10
C VAL A 52 -21.59 -9.66 0.60
N PRO A 53 -21.72 -8.41 0.12
CA PRO A 53 -21.38 -8.10 -1.27
C PRO A 53 -19.87 -8.27 -1.51
N ALA A 54 -19.49 -9.00 -2.56
CA ALA A 54 -18.08 -9.15 -2.96
C ALA A 54 -17.37 -7.79 -3.19
N SER A 55 -18.11 -6.76 -3.60
CA SER A 55 -17.58 -5.40 -3.79
C SER A 55 -17.07 -4.78 -2.49
N TRP A 56 -17.54 -5.20 -1.32
CA TRP A 56 -17.04 -4.68 -0.03
C TRP A 56 -15.58 -5.03 0.18
N PHE A 57 -15.07 -6.13 -0.39
CA PHE A 57 -13.64 -6.45 -0.33
C PHE A 57 -12.76 -5.41 -1.03
N GLN A 58 -13.29 -4.60 -1.95
CA GLN A 58 -12.54 -3.48 -2.54
C GLN A 58 -12.24 -2.39 -1.50
N SER A 59 -13.09 -2.23 -0.48
CA SER A 59 -12.90 -1.22 0.58
C SER A 59 -11.71 -1.54 1.50
N LEU A 60 -11.27 -2.81 1.57
CA LEU A 60 -10.13 -3.24 2.38
C LEU A 60 -8.84 -2.51 1.98
N ASN A 61 -8.67 -2.17 0.70
CA ASN A 61 -7.52 -1.40 0.22
C ASN A 61 -7.41 -0.05 0.94
N ALA A 62 -8.51 0.71 0.97
CA ALA A 62 -8.56 2.01 1.64
C ALA A 62 -8.40 1.88 3.16
N ILE A 63 -9.04 0.87 3.77
CA ILE A 63 -8.94 0.61 5.22
C ILE A 63 -7.49 0.35 5.62
N PHE A 64 -6.78 -0.52 4.90
CA PHE A 64 -5.37 -0.79 5.19
C PHE A 64 -4.50 0.45 5.04
N ILE A 65 -4.69 1.26 4.00
CA ILE A 65 -3.94 2.51 3.84
C ILE A 65 -4.16 3.43 5.03
N ILE A 66 -5.41 3.63 5.46
CA ILE A 66 -5.73 4.53 6.58
C ILE A 66 -5.07 4.05 7.88
N ILE A 67 -5.19 2.76 8.19
CA ILE A 67 -4.63 2.19 9.42
C ILE A 67 -3.10 2.26 9.39
N PHE A 68 -2.46 1.75 8.33
CA PHE A 68 -1.00 1.72 8.25
C PHE A 68 -0.39 3.12 8.14
N ALA A 69 -0.99 4.04 7.39
CA ALA A 69 -0.54 5.43 7.32
C ALA A 69 -0.62 6.12 8.68
N SER A 70 -1.72 5.91 9.43
CA SER A 70 -1.89 6.48 10.77
C SER A 70 -0.86 5.94 11.76
N VAL A 71 -0.60 4.63 11.73
CA VAL A 71 0.39 3.97 12.60
C VAL A 71 1.79 4.50 12.28
N ILE A 72 2.22 4.45 11.03
CA ILE A 72 3.56 4.92 10.60
C ILE A 72 3.72 6.42 10.88
N GLY A 73 2.69 7.23 10.60
CA GLY A 73 2.69 8.66 10.88
C GLY A 73 2.82 8.97 12.37
N SER A 74 2.14 8.22 13.23
CA SER A 74 2.23 8.38 14.68
C SER A 74 3.64 8.07 15.20
N PHE A 75 4.28 7.01 14.70
CA PHE A 75 5.68 6.69 15.04
C PHE A 75 6.66 7.80 14.60
N GLY A 76 6.50 8.35 13.39
CA GLY A 76 7.33 9.44 12.90
C GLY A 76 7.10 10.78 13.61
N PHE A 77 5.87 11.04 14.06
CA PHE A 77 5.51 12.28 14.76
C PHE A 77 6.06 12.32 16.19
N GLY A 78 6.06 11.18 16.90
CA GLY A 78 6.64 11.09 18.25
C GLY A 78 8.13 11.50 18.30
N GLY A 79 8.91 11.13 17.28
CA GLY A 79 10.31 11.55 17.15
C GLY A 79 10.45 13.07 16.99
N LYS A 80 9.57 13.70 16.19
CA LYS A 80 9.58 15.14 15.93
C LYS A 80 9.16 15.99 17.13
N ILE A 81 8.25 15.48 17.98
CA ILE A 81 7.87 16.15 19.24
C ILE A 81 9.04 16.19 20.21
N LYS A 82 9.77 15.07 20.34
CA LYS A 82 10.92 14.97 21.25
C LYS A 82 12.04 15.92 20.85
N GLU A 83 12.38 16.00 19.57
CA GLU A 83 13.35 16.98 19.08
C GLU A 83 12.89 18.41 19.35
N ARG A 84 11.64 18.76 19.03
CA ARG A 84 11.11 20.13 19.26
C ARG A 84 11.12 20.57 20.72
N ILE A 85 10.88 19.66 21.66
CA ILE A 85 10.95 19.97 23.09
C ILE A 85 12.40 20.16 23.51
N LEU A 86 13.32 19.27 23.09
CA LEU A 86 14.73 19.34 23.47
C LEU A 86 15.47 20.59 22.96
N TRP A 87 15.05 21.19 21.85
CA TRP A 87 15.62 22.44 21.34
C TRP A 87 14.99 23.71 21.94
N ASN A 88 13.93 23.58 22.75
CA ASN A 88 13.25 24.69 23.45
C ASN A 88 13.56 24.74 24.96
N ILE A 89 14.57 23.99 25.41
CA ILE A 89 15.16 24.03 26.76
C ILE A 89 16.64 24.35 26.58
#